data_AF-A0A3C0XGB0-F1
#
_entry.id   AF-A0A3C0XGB0-F1
#
_cell.length_a   1.000
_cell.length_b   1.000
_cell.length_c   1.000
_cell.angle_alpha   90.00
_cell.angle_beta   90.00
_cell.angle_gamma   90.00
#
_symmetry.space_group_name_H-M   'P 1'
#
loop_
_entity.id
_entity.type
_entity.pdbx_description
1 polymer ?
#
loop_
_entity_poly.entity_id
_entity_poly.type
_entity_poly.pdbx_seq_one_letter_code
_entity_poly.pdbx_strand_id
1 'polypeptide(L)'
;MSDAAVKKATGRHWIDWVKILDAAKAAEKPHREIAKYVSSVGTPDWWSQMVTVGYERIRGLRDRRQRRDGGYEANKNRTCQVPGEKLFDAFAKPRVRARWLPEKINVRAADPHRSMRMRMNMRDGTLVHLGFTSTGDSKSAVAIRHSKLADRSAAENIKARWADRFDALSDLLGQ
;
A
#
# COMPACT_ATOMS: atom_id res chain seq x y z
N MET A 1 -17.49 1.46 3.37
CA MET A 1 -18.72 2.24 3.20
C MET A 1 -19.88 1.31 3.50
N SER A 2 -20.74 1.64 4.45
CA SER A 2 -21.83 0.75 4.86
C SER A 2 -22.99 0.81 3.89
N ASP A 3 -23.71 -0.30 3.75
CA ASP A 3 -24.88 -0.43 2.88
C ASP A 3 -26.01 0.53 3.25
N ALA A 4 -26.23 0.76 4.55
CA ALA A 4 -27.20 1.71 5.06
C ALA A 4 -26.93 3.17 4.62
N ALA A 5 -25.66 3.57 4.52
CA ALA A 5 -25.30 4.92 4.07
C ALA A 5 -25.59 5.12 2.57
N VAL A 6 -25.37 4.09 1.75
CA VAL A 6 -25.65 4.12 0.31
C VAL A 6 -27.14 4.12 0.05
N LYS A 7 -27.92 3.31 0.77
CA LYS A 7 -29.38 3.33 0.67
C LYS A 7 -29.95 4.71 1.00
N LYS A 8 -29.48 5.34 2.08
CA LYS A 8 -29.99 6.65 2.53
C LYS A 8 -29.77 7.75 1.49
N ALA A 9 -28.67 7.68 0.73
CA ALA A 9 -28.30 8.75 -0.18
C ALA A 9 -28.63 8.49 -1.66
N THR A 10 -28.78 7.23 -2.05
CA THR A 10 -29.01 6.82 -3.45
C THR A 10 -30.32 6.09 -3.65
N GLY A 11 -31.06 5.80 -2.56
CA GLY A 11 -32.30 5.05 -2.58
C GLY A 11 -32.14 3.54 -2.82
N ARG A 12 -30.92 3.04 -3.05
CA ARG A 12 -30.64 1.65 -3.44
C ARG A 12 -29.59 1.00 -2.56
N HIS A 13 -29.71 -0.31 -2.35
CA HIS A 13 -28.70 -1.10 -1.65
C HIS A 13 -27.51 -1.44 -2.57
N TRP A 14 -26.40 -1.89 -1.99
CA TRP A 14 -25.23 -2.33 -2.76
C TRP A 14 -25.56 -3.47 -3.73
N ILE A 15 -26.42 -4.40 -3.33
CA ILE A 15 -26.85 -5.53 -4.18
C ILE A 15 -27.53 -5.01 -5.45
N ASP A 16 -28.38 -3.99 -5.33
CA ASP A 16 -29.10 -3.42 -6.47
C ASP A 16 -28.15 -2.63 -7.37
N TRP A 17 -27.21 -1.88 -6.76
CA TRP A 17 -26.17 -1.17 -7.50
C TRP A 17 -25.28 -2.12 -8.30
N VAL A 18 -24.85 -3.22 -7.68
CA VAL A 18 -24.02 -4.24 -8.36
C VAL A 18 -24.80 -4.83 -9.53
N LYS A 19 -26.08 -5.20 -9.35
CA LYS A 19 -26.91 -5.74 -10.45
C LYS A 19 -27.07 -4.76 -11.61
N ILE A 20 -27.35 -3.48 -11.32
CA ILE A 20 -27.53 -2.43 -12.34
C ILE A 20 -26.23 -2.20 -13.12
N LEU A 21 -25.11 -2.12 -12.41
CA LEU A 21 -23.80 -1.88 -13.01
C LEU A 21 -23.27 -3.11 -13.75
N ASP A 22 -23.53 -4.31 -13.26
CA ASP A 22 -23.20 -5.57 -13.95
C ASP A 22 -24.00 -5.71 -15.25
N ALA A 23 -25.30 -5.42 -15.23
CA ALA A 23 -26.15 -5.42 -16.42
C ALA A 23 -25.68 -4.42 -17.48
N ALA A 24 -25.13 -3.28 -17.05
CA ALA A 24 -24.54 -2.27 -17.93
C ALA A 24 -23.10 -2.60 -18.39
N LYS A 25 -22.59 -3.80 -18.07
CA LYS A 25 -21.19 -4.20 -18.28
C LYS A 25 -20.20 -3.16 -17.76
N ALA A 26 -20.52 -2.51 -16.63
CA ALA A 26 -19.69 -1.45 -16.06
C ALA A 26 -18.27 -1.94 -15.70
N ALA A 27 -18.08 -3.26 -15.54
CA ALA A 27 -16.77 -3.86 -15.32
C ALA A 27 -15.79 -3.68 -16.48
N GLU A 28 -16.29 -3.53 -17.71
CA GLU A 28 -15.47 -3.34 -18.92
C GLU A 28 -15.25 -1.86 -19.25
N LYS A 29 -15.84 -0.95 -18.46
CA LYS A 29 -15.89 0.49 -18.74
C LYS A 29 -14.88 1.27 -17.89
N PRO A 30 -14.32 2.36 -18.44
CA PRO A 30 -13.48 3.24 -17.66
C PRO A 30 -14.29 3.94 -16.56
N HIS A 31 -13.65 4.20 -15.41
CA HIS A 31 -14.24 4.83 -14.22
C HIS A 31 -15.18 6.02 -14.52
N ARG A 32 -14.80 6.88 -15.46
CA ARG A 32 -15.57 8.07 -15.86
C ARG A 32 -16.92 7.71 -16.48
N GLU A 33 -16.98 6.64 -17.27
CA GLU A 33 -18.23 6.15 -17.86
C GLU A 33 -19.16 5.54 -16.80
N ILE A 34 -18.59 4.81 -15.84
CA ILE A 34 -19.36 4.24 -14.73
C ILE A 34 -20.00 5.35 -13.90
N ALA A 35 -19.21 6.38 -13.52
CA ALA A 35 -19.72 7.51 -12.76
C ALA A 35 -20.80 8.30 -13.53
N LYS A 36 -20.63 8.47 -14.85
CA LYS A 36 -21.64 9.10 -15.71
C LYS A 36 -22.94 8.28 -15.77
N TYR A 37 -22.82 6.96 -15.86
CA TYR A 37 -23.97 6.07 -15.83
C TYR A 37 -24.70 6.15 -14.48
N VAL A 38 -23.98 6.10 -13.35
CA VAL A 38 -24.56 6.24 -12.01
C VAL A 38 -25.25 7.60 -11.82
N SER A 39 -24.67 8.69 -12.34
CA SER A 39 -25.32 10.01 -12.33
C SER A 39 -26.61 10.01 -13.16
N SER A 40 -26.62 9.34 -14.33
CA SER A 40 -27.79 9.25 -15.20
C SER A 40 -28.98 8.49 -14.61
N VAL A 41 -28.76 7.61 -13.62
CA VAL A 41 -29.84 6.92 -12.89
C VAL A 41 -30.33 7.69 -11.65
N GLY A 42 -30.03 8.99 -11.56
CA GLY A 42 -30.59 9.89 -10.56
C GLY A 42 -29.82 9.94 -9.24
N THR A 43 -28.53 9.61 -9.26
CA THR A 43 -27.67 9.68 -8.07
C THR A 43 -26.94 11.03 -8.03
N PRO A 44 -26.92 11.73 -6.88
CA PRO A 44 -26.17 12.98 -6.75
C PRO A 44 -24.70 12.81 -7.17
N ASP A 45 -24.10 13.83 -7.79
CA ASP A 45 -22.76 13.72 -8.43
C ASP A 45 -21.67 13.19 -7.50
N TRP A 46 -21.69 13.60 -6.23
CA TRP A 46 -20.76 13.06 -5.24
C TRP A 46 -21.05 11.57 -4.97
N TRP A 47 -22.30 11.19 -4.75
CA TRP A 47 -22.66 9.80 -4.52
C TRP A 47 -22.38 8.90 -5.73
N SER A 48 -22.41 9.45 -6.94
CA SER A 48 -22.07 8.74 -8.17
C SER A 48 -20.61 8.26 -8.20
N GLN A 49 -19.68 9.11 -7.73
CA GLN A 49 -18.28 8.73 -7.54
C GLN A 49 -18.15 7.66 -6.45
N MET A 50 -18.86 7.81 -5.33
CA MET A 50 -18.77 6.84 -4.22
C MET A 50 -19.29 5.47 -4.58
N VAL A 51 -20.44 5.40 -5.24
CA VAL A 51 -21.05 4.17 -5.73
C VAL A 51 -20.12 3.50 -6.74
N THR A 52 -19.54 4.27 -7.67
CA THR A 52 -18.57 3.75 -8.64
C THR A 52 -17.35 3.13 -7.94
N VAL A 53 -16.73 3.84 -7.00
CA VAL A 53 -15.57 3.35 -6.23
C VAL A 53 -15.92 2.09 -5.43
N GLY A 54 -17.08 2.05 -4.79
CA GLY A 54 -17.49 0.88 -4.02
C GLY A 54 -17.87 -0.31 -4.90
N TYR A 55 -18.49 -0.09 -6.06
CA TYR A 55 -18.75 -1.13 -7.05
C TYR A 55 -17.45 -1.72 -7.62
N GLU A 56 -16.50 -0.87 -8.01
CA GLU A 56 -15.16 -1.31 -8.45
C GLU A 56 -14.43 -2.11 -7.36
N ARG A 57 -14.66 -1.76 -6.09
CA ARG A 57 -14.11 -2.48 -4.93
C ARG A 57 -14.81 -3.82 -4.68
N ILE A 58 -16.12 -3.91 -4.88
CA ILE A 58 -16.91 -5.16 -4.73
C ILE A 58 -16.57 -6.14 -5.84
N ARG A 59 -16.43 -5.67 -7.08
CA ARG A 59 -16.11 -6.49 -8.27
C ARG A 59 -14.61 -6.78 -8.42
N GLY A 60 -13.77 -6.29 -7.51
CA GLY A 60 -12.31 -6.50 -7.57
C GLY A 60 -11.60 -5.77 -8.72
N LEU A 61 -12.30 -4.90 -9.46
CA LEU A 61 -11.76 -4.10 -10.57
C LEU A 61 -10.80 -3.01 -10.12
N ARG A 62 -10.90 -2.60 -8.85
CA ARG A 62 -9.86 -1.82 -8.18
C ARG A 62 -9.38 -2.59 -6.98
N ASP A 63 -8.33 -3.36 -7.18
CA ASP A 63 -7.56 -3.80 -6.03
C ASP A 63 -6.95 -2.58 -5.36
N ARG A 64 -7.15 -2.41 -4.06
CA ARG A 64 -6.82 -1.19 -3.27
C ARG A 64 -5.33 -0.77 -3.32
N ARG A 65 -4.49 -1.51 -4.06
CA ARG A 65 -3.04 -1.38 -4.15
C ARG A 65 -2.52 -1.41 -5.59
N GLN A 66 -3.40 -1.49 -6.59
CA GLN A 66 -2.99 -1.42 -7.98
C GLN A 66 -2.76 0.04 -8.36
N ARG A 67 -1.51 0.37 -8.69
CA ARG A 67 -1.17 1.65 -9.31
C ARG A 67 -1.64 1.66 -10.76
N ARG A 68 -1.69 2.87 -11.33
CA ARG A 68 -2.09 3.12 -12.73
C ARG A 68 -1.23 2.36 -13.76
N ASP A 69 -0.08 1.84 -13.36
CA ASP A 69 0.85 1.02 -14.15
C ASP A 69 0.60 -0.50 -14.02
N GLY A 70 -0.43 -0.92 -13.27
CA GLY A 70 -0.76 -2.33 -13.03
C GLY A 70 0.06 -2.99 -11.91
N GLY A 71 1.02 -2.28 -11.31
CA GLY A 71 1.87 -2.80 -10.24
C GLY A 71 1.21 -2.74 -8.88
N TYR A 72 1.42 -3.79 -8.06
CA TYR A 72 1.03 -3.80 -6.67
C TYR A 72 2.14 -3.21 -5.79
N GLU A 73 1.73 -2.49 -4.74
CA GLU A 73 2.65 -2.00 -3.70
C GLU A 73 2.24 -2.49 -2.30
N ALA A 74 3.22 -2.92 -1.52
CA ALA A 74 3.09 -3.21 -0.10
C ALA A 74 3.76 -2.09 0.71
N ASN A 75 2.98 -1.43 1.58
CA ASN A 75 3.50 -0.46 2.53
C ASN A 75 3.44 -1.05 3.95
N LYS A 76 4.51 -0.88 4.71
CA LYS A 76 4.60 -1.21 6.15
C LYS A 76 5.43 -0.14 6.86
N ASN A 77 5.02 0.26 8.05
CA ASN A 77 5.82 1.12 8.91
C ASN A 77 6.13 0.41 10.22
N ARG A 78 7.22 0.80 10.86
CA ARG A 78 7.60 0.38 12.21
C ARG A 78 8.23 1.56 12.92
N THR A 79 7.87 1.75 14.19
CA THR A 79 8.50 2.70 15.09
C THR A 79 9.41 1.94 16.04
N CYS A 80 10.65 2.42 16.19
CA CYS A 80 11.67 1.88 17.06
C CYS A 80 12.10 2.95 18.07
N GLN A 81 12.38 2.55 19.30
CA GLN A 81 12.90 3.42 20.36
C GLN A 81 14.43 3.49 20.28
N VAL A 82 14.95 3.79 19.09
CA VAL A 82 16.38 4.03 18.86
C VAL A 82 16.60 5.32 18.08
N PRO A 83 17.79 5.95 18.20
CA PRO A 83 18.18 7.06 17.34
C PRO A 83 18.09 6.70 15.86
N GLY A 84 17.71 7.66 15.02
CA GLY A 84 17.55 7.44 13.57
C GLY A 84 18.83 6.97 12.88
N GLU A 85 20.01 7.37 13.40
CA GLU A 85 21.30 6.91 12.89
C GLU A 85 21.51 5.41 13.11
N LYS A 86 21.21 4.88 14.32
CA LYS A 86 21.28 3.44 14.60
C LYS A 86 20.32 2.65 13.71
N LEU A 87 19.10 3.17 13.54
CA LEU A 87 18.12 2.55 12.65
C LEU A 87 18.63 2.55 11.21
N PHE A 88 19.17 3.66 10.71
CA PHE A 88 19.73 3.72 9.35
C PHE A 88 20.93 2.80 9.16
N ASP A 89 21.84 2.76 10.14
CA ASP A 89 23.00 1.87 10.12
C ASP A 89 22.60 0.39 10.01
N ALA A 90 21.50 -0.01 10.65
CA ALA A 90 20.98 -1.37 10.56
C ALA A 90 20.54 -1.76 9.13
N PHE A 91 20.20 -0.77 8.30
CA PHE A 91 19.90 -0.97 6.88
C PHE A 91 21.08 -0.67 5.95
N ALA A 92 21.92 0.30 6.27
CA ALA A 92 23.05 0.73 5.44
C ALA A 92 24.22 -0.27 5.52
N LYS A 93 24.56 -0.74 6.74
CA LYS A 93 25.71 -1.62 6.96
C LYS A 93 25.36 -3.07 6.56
N PRO A 94 26.04 -3.65 5.56
CA PRO A 94 25.72 -5.01 5.08
C PRO A 94 25.83 -6.08 6.16
N ARG A 95 26.80 -5.96 7.08
CA ARG A 95 27.00 -6.90 8.20
C ARG A 95 25.83 -6.91 9.18
N VAL A 96 25.27 -5.74 9.48
CA VAL A 96 24.13 -5.62 10.40
C VAL A 96 22.85 -6.05 9.70
N ARG A 97 22.66 -5.63 8.44
CA ARG A 97 21.53 -6.04 7.60
C ARG A 97 21.42 -7.55 7.47
N ALA A 98 22.55 -8.25 7.25
CA ALA A 98 22.57 -9.70 7.10
C ALA A 98 22.09 -10.47 8.36
N ARG A 99 22.13 -9.85 9.56
CA ARG A 99 21.69 -10.50 10.80
C ARG A 99 20.17 -10.67 10.89
N TRP A 100 19.40 -9.75 10.32
CA TRP A 100 17.93 -9.76 10.40
C TRP A 100 17.26 -9.93 9.03
N LEU A 101 17.96 -9.56 7.95
CA LEU A 101 17.50 -9.62 6.57
C LEU A 101 18.49 -10.43 5.71
N PRO A 102 18.26 -11.76 5.57
CA PRO A 102 19.16 -12.67 4.85
C PRO A 102 19.10 -12.50 3.32
N GLU A 103 18.21 -11.65 2.83
CA GLU A 103 17.96 -11.45 1.41
C GLU A 103 19.07 -10.61 0.76
N LYS A 104 19.46 -10.99 -0.46
CA LYS A 104 20.47 -10.25 -1.22
C LYS A 104 19.84 -8.98 -1.78
N ILE A 105 20.17 -7.87 -1.14
CA ILE A 105 19.67 -6.54 -1.50
C ILE A 105 20.78 -5.71 -2.09
N ASN A 106 20.51 -5.08 -3.23
CA ASN A 106 21.40 -4.09 -3.82
C ASN A 106 20.90 -2.67 -3.52
N VAL A 107 21.68 -1.89 -2.79
CA VAL A 107 21.35 -0.50 -2.42
C VAL A 107 21.70 0.40 -3.60
N ARG A 108 20.69 1.00 -4.23
CA ARG A 108 20.87 1.92 -5.37
C ARG A 108 21.24 3.34 -4.96
N ALA A 109 20.66 3.82 -3.86
CA ALA A 109 20.84 5.19 -3.37
C ALA A 109 20.48 5.24 -1.89
N ALA A 110 21.28 5.99 -1.12
CA ALA A 110 21.02 6.32 0.27
C ALA A 110 21.31 7.80 0.47
N ASP A 111 20.30 8.60 0.79
CA ASP A 111 20.43 10.04 1.07
C ASP A 111 20.25 10.27 2.58
N PRO A 112 21.29 10.71 3.31
CA PRO A 112 21.20 10.96 4.74
C PRO A 112 20.55 12.30 5.14
N HIS A 113 20.49 13.31 4.26
CA HIS A 113 20.50 14.72 4.71
C HIS A 113 19.15 15.47 4.69
N ARG A 114 18.01 14.82 4.41
CA ARG A 114 16.71 15.54 4.40
C ARG A 114 15.47 14.76 4.86
N SER A 115 15.59 13.45 4.99
CA SER A 115 14.60 12.46 5.45
C SER A 115 15.10 11.15 4.87
N MET A 116 15.79 10.31 5.65
CA MET A 116 16.65 9.31 5.01
C MET A 116 15.83 8.40 4.10
N ARG A 117 16.12 8.43 2.80
CA ARG A 117 15.48 7.59 1.81
C ARG A 117 16.51 6.62 1.31
N MET A 118 16.20 5.33 1.38
CA MET A 118 17.04 4.29 0.82
C MET A 118 16.26 3.52 -0.22
N ARG A 119 16.85 3.37 -1.41
CA ARG A 119 16.28 2.57 -2.48
C ARG A 119 17.07 1.29 -2.65
N MET A 120 16.34 0.19 -2.62
CA MET A 120 16.86 -1.17 -2.63
C MET A 120 16.23 -1.94 -3.79
N ASN A 121 17.03 -2.68 -4.54
CA ASN A 121 16.54 -3.58 -5.59
C ASN A 121 16.69 -5.03 -5.11
N MET A 122 15.59 -5.77 -5.16
CA MET A 122 15.58 -7.20 -4.88
C MET A 122 15.97 -7.98 -6.13
N ARG A 123 16.45 -9.21 -5.96
CA ARG A 123 16.75 -10.11 -7.09
C ARG A 123 15.52 -10.39 -7.94
N ASP A 124 14.34 -10.36 -7.33
CA ASP A 124 13.05 -10.56 -7.99
C ASP A 124 12.63 -9.37 -8.89
N GLY A 125 13.50 -8.36 -9.08
CA GLY A 125 13.23 -7.16 -9.88
C GLY A 125 12.33 -6.14 -9.20
N THR A 126 11.91 -6.43 -7.97
CA THR A 126 11.06 -5.57 -7.15
C THR A 126 11.86 -4.46 -6.49
N LEU A 127 11.21 -3.31 -6.30
CA LEU A 127 11.85 -2.12 -5.76
C LEU A 127 11.37 -1.87 -4.34
N VAL A 128 12.30 -1.61 -3.43
CA VAL A 128 12.00 -1.27 -2.05
C VAL A 128 12.48 0.15 -1.79
N HIS A 129 11.56 1.00 -1.35
CA HIS A 129 11.82 2.34 -0.90
C HIS A 129 11.64 2.39 0.62
N LEU A 130 12.72 2.70 1.32
CA LEU A 130 12.72 2.96 2.75
C LEU A 130 12.69 4.47 2.94
N GLY A 131 11.87 4.94 3.86
CA GLY A 131 11.89 6.29 4.39
C GLY A 131 12.05 6.22 5.89
N PHE A 132 13.11 6.80 6.42
CA PHE A 132 13.32 6.94 7.85
C PHE A 132 12.85 8.31 8.31
N THR A 133 12.26 8.36 9.49
CA THR A 133 11.79 9.58 10.13
C THR A 133 12.23 9.51 11.59
N SER A 134 13.15 10.38 11.98
CA SER A 134 13.54 10.52 13.38
C SER A 134 12.55 11.45 14.07
N THR A 135 12.13 11.11 15.28
CA THR A 135 11.27 11.94 16.12
C THR A 135 11.96 12.09 17.47
N GLY A 136 12.79 13.12 17.60
CA GLY A 136 13.69 13.31 18.75
C GLY A 136 14.92 12.41 18.72
N ASP A 137 15.68 12.40 19.81
CA ASP A 137 17.01 11.77 19.87
C ASP A 137 16.98 10.26 20.11
N SER A 138 15.87 9.74 20.65
CA SER A 138 15.75 8.33 21.06
C SER A 138 14.66 7.55 20.32
N LYS A 139 13.92 8.18 19.39
CA LYS A 139 12.81 7.53 18.69
C LYS A 139 12.90 7.78 17.20
N SER A 140 12.70 6.71 16.44
CA SER A 140 12.70 6.77 14.98
C SER A 140 11.66 5.82 14.39
N ALA A 141 11.23 6.11 13.18
CA ALA A 141 10.30 5.30 12.42
C ALA A 141 10.89 5.01 11.05
N VAL A 142 10.65 3.80 10.55
CA VAL A 142 10.97 3.40 9.19
C VAL A 142 9.68 3.01 8.48
N ALA A 143 9.45 3.65 7.33
CA ALA A 143 8.38 3.35 6.40
C ALA A 143 8.97 2.66 5.18
N ILE A 144 8.49 1.46 4.89
CA ILE A 144 8.90 0.65 3.75
C ILE A 144 7.77 0.62 2.75
N ARG A 145 8.12 0.92 1.50
CA ARG A 145 7.27 0.76 0.33
C ARG A 145 7.95 -0.22 -0.62
N HIS A 146 7.38 -1.40 -0.73
CA HIS A 146 7.79 -2.42 -1.68
C HIS A 146 6.88 -2.33 -2.91
N SER A 147 7.43 -1.96 -4.06
CA SER A 147 6.73 -1.75 -5.32
C SER A 147 7.17 -2.75 -6.40
N LYS A 148 6.42 -2.76 -7.51
CA LYS A 148 6.52 -3.73 -8.62
C LYS A 148 6.16 -5.16 -8.22
N LEU A 149 5.17 -5.32 -7.34
CA LEU A 149 4.67 -6.66 -7.00
C LEU A 149 3.71 -7.13 -8.10
N ALA A 150 3.79 -8.42 -8.45
CA ALA A 150 3.03 -9.01 -9.55
C ALA A 150 1.53 -9.09 -9.25
N ASP A 151 1.17 -9.38 -8.01
CA ASP A 151 -0.21 -9.55 -7.58
C ASP A 151 -0.43 -9.16 -6.09
N ARG A 152 -1.70 -9.22 -5.66
CA ARG A 152 -2.09 -8.93 -4.27
C ARG A 152 -1.58 -9.97 -3.28
N SER A 153 -1.57 -11.25 -3.64
CA SER A 153 -1.10 -12.33 -2.76
C SER A 153 0.38 -12.13 -2.44
N ALA A 154 1.18 -11.73 -3.42
CA ALA A 154 2.56 -11.30 -3.26
C ALA A 154 2.65 -10.08 -2.32
N ALA A 155 1.75 -9.10 -2.44
CA ALA A 155 1.75 -7.95 -1.53
C ALA A 155 1.39 -8.30 -0.08
N GLU A 156 0.48 -9.23 0.18
CA GLU A 156 0.20 -9.70 1.54
C GLU A 156 1.34 -10.57 2.08
N ASN A 157 1.89 -11.49 1.29
CA ASN A 157 3.05 -12.30 1.67
C ASN A 157 4.26 -11.44 2.02
N ILE A 158 4.52 -10.40 1.21
CA ILE A 158 5.58 -9.44 1.48
C ILE A 158 5.31 -8.63 2.75
N LYS A 159 4.06 -8.25 3.03
CA LYS A 159 3.73 -7.58 4.31
C LYS A 159 3.96 -8.46 5.52
N ALA A 160 3.58 -9.74 5.45
CA ALA A 160 3.82 -10.71 6.52
C ALA A 160 5.33 -10.88 6.74
N ARG A 161 6.09 -11.12 5.66
CA ARG A 161 7.56 -11.20 5.72
C ARG A 161 8.19 -9.96 6.32
N TRP A 162 7.76 -8.76 5.91
CA TRP A 162 8.29 -7.52 6.50
C TRP A 162 7.93 -7.37 7.97
N ALA A 163 6.78 -7.89 8.44
CA ALA A 163 6.46 -7.90 9.85
C ALA A 163 7.46 -8.75 10.64
N ASP A 164 7.70 -10.00 10.22
CA ASP A 164 8.65 -10.90 10.88
C ASP A 164 10.07 -10.32 10.88
N ARG A 165 10.48 -9.69 9.77
CA ARG A 165 11.78 -9.04 9.65
C ARG A 165 11.89 -7.81 10.56
N PHE A 166 10.80 -7.07 10.74
CA PHE A 166 10.78 -5.96 11.68
C PHE A 166 10.84 -6.39 13.13
N ASP A 167 10.26 -7.54 13.47
CA ASP A 167 10.38 -8.11 14.80
C ASP A 167 11.83 -8.53 15.06
N ALA A 168 12.48 -9.23 14.12
CA ALA A 168 13.91 -9.54 14.20
C ALA A 168 14.80 -8.28 14.28
N LEU A 169 14.45 -7.20 13.56
CA LEU A 169 15.14 -5.91 13.66
C LEU A 169 14.92 -5.26 15.05
N SER A 170 13.71 -5.37 15.59
CA SER A 170 13.38 -4.85 16.91
C SER A 170 14.16 -5.59 17.99
N ASP A 171 14.27 -6.92 17.90
CA ASP A 171 15.07 -7.73 18.81
C ASP A 171 16.56 -7.38 18.72
N LEU A 172 17.05 -7.12 17.50
CA LEU A 172 18.44 -6.70 17.26
C LEU A 172 18.75 -5.31 17.84
N LEU A 173 17.78 -4.39 17.80
CA LEU A 173 17.93 -3.00 18.25
C LEU A 173 17.56 -2.78 19.72
N GLY A 174 16.80 -3.72 20.30
CA GLY A 174 16.44 -3.76 21.72
C GLY A 174 17.46 -4.49 22.61
N GLN A 175 18.46 -5.14 21.99
CA GLN A 175 19.70 -5.59 22.63
C GLN A 175 20.71 -4.43 22.73
#